data_AF-A0A9P7JA29-F1
#
_entry.id   AF-A0A9P7JA29-F1
#
_cell.length_a   1.000
_cell.length_b   1.000
_cell.length_c   1.000
_cell.angle_alpha   90.00
_cell.angle_beta   90.00
_cell.angle_gamma   90.00
#
_symmetry.space_group_name_H-M   'P 1'
#
loop_
_entity.id
_entity.type
_entity.pdbx_description
1 polymer ?
#
loop_
_entity_poly.entity_id
_entity_poly.type
_entity_poly.pdbx_seq_one_letter_code
_entity_poly.pdbx_strand_id
1 'polypeptide(L)'
;MSSPFDLVSISIDSDAKSMIGTAGSFKTCHPALLHTTTSLSATPGPSTSQSSIFTATHVVAKRVFFRKRDGNSKRQRFSKEDELGRTLDEANCLYWATCLMSLVYIFVDEMLQTQTVKQTIANEVPRLRLVYAAVAIPEDVSDCAGAAYLLEERIEGKFIKYINNNSAAPAHHLQGEEEKIGLFLCFAQHVQYQLTNEVVYLSDFQGSGDLLTDCQVMTGPDYMSNFGERNCTEAFRAFKMTHKCNVFCQAFGLQPFIIAKQVGAASDNNNNAYW
;
A
#
# COMPACT_ATOMS: atom_id res chain seq x y z
N MET A 1 9.05 -35.65 10.46
CA MET A 1 10.52 -35.58 10.61
C MET A 1 10.97 -34.51 9.64
N SER A 2 11.39 -33.35 10.14
CA SER A 2 11.87 -32.22 9.33
C SER A 2 13.11 -32.63 8.54
N SER A 3 13.17 -32.26 7.26
CA SER A 3 14.28 -32.58 6.38
C SER A 3 15.52 -31.83 6.85
N PRO A 4 16.73 -32.42 6.81
CA PRO A 4 17.97 -31.73 7.19
C PRO A 4 18.33 -30.54 6.27
N PHE A 5 17.49 -30.20 5.29
CA PHE A 5 17.66 -29.08 4.36
C PHE A 5 16.60 -27.96 4.52
N ASP A 6 15.69 -28.06 5.50
CA ASP A 6 14.67 -27.01 5.69
C ASP A 6 15.35 -25.74 6.22
N LEU A 7 15.67 -24.79 5.32
CA LEU A 7 16.31 -23.51 5.66
C LEU A 7 15.35 -22.59 6.42
N VAL A 8 14.05 -22.71 6.12
CA VAL A 8 12.95 -21.96 6.74
C VAL A 8 11.71 -22.88 6.75
N SER A 9 11.03 -23.01 7.89
CA SER A 9 9.70 -23.60 7.96
C SER A 9 8.67 -22.59 8.48
N ILE A 10 7.42 -22.73 8.03
CA ILE A 10 6.34 -21.77 8.31
C ILE A 10 5.15 -22.55 8.84
N SER A 11 4.66 -22.15 10.01
CA SER A 11 3.40 -22.64 10.57
C SER A 11 2.33 -21.57 10.41
N ILE A 12 1.17 -21.91 9.81
CA ILE A 12 0.06 -20.98 9.58
C ILE A 12 -1.20 -21.57 10.20
N ASP A 13 -1.86 -20.84 11.11
CA ASP A 13 -3.19 -21.23 11.59
C ASP A 13 -4.27 -20.71 10.65
N SER A 14 -4.69 -21.58 9.73
CA SER A 14 -5.67 -21.25 8.70
C SER A 14 -7.14 -21.32 9.14
N ASP A 15 -7.42 -21.63 10.42
CA ASP A 15 -8.79 -21.63 10.93
C ASP A 15 -9.43 -20.24 10.76
N ALA A 16 -10.67 -20.21 10.27
CA ALA A 16 -11.45 -18.99 10.13
C ALA A 16 -11.67 -18.26 11.46
N LYS A 17 -11.65 -18.99 12.59
CA LYS A 17 -11.76 -18.42 13.95
C LYS A 17 -10.46 -17.77 14.43
N SER A 18 -9.32 -18.19 13.89
CA SER A 18 -8.00 -17.65 14.22
C SER A 18 -7.60 -16.47 13.35
N MET A 19 -8.45 -16.06 12.40
CA MET A 19 -8.19 -14.93 11.51
C MET A 19 -7.95 -13.64 12.30
N ILE A 20 -6.91 -12.91 11.93
CA ILE A 20 -6.59 -11.62 12.52
C ILE A 20 -7.46 -10.56 11.83
N GLY A 21 -8.40 -10.00 12.59
CA GLY A 21 -9.40 -9.07 12.08
C GLY A 21 -10.48 -9.75 11.24
N THR A 22 -11.38 -8.96 10.64
CA THR A 22 -12.37 -9.47 9.70
C THR A 22 -11.74 -9.75 8.34
N ALA A 23 -12.32 -10.68 7.57
CA ALA A 23 -11.87 -10.91 6.21
C ALA A 23 -11.98 -9.62 5.39
N GLY A 24 -10.90 -9.27 4.68
CA GLY A 24 -10.93 -8.15 3.75
C GLY A 24 -11.82 -8.44 2.55
N SER A 25 -11.81 -7.52 1.58
CA SER A 25 -12.57 -7.69 0.34
C SER A 25 -12.10 -8.90 -0.47
N PHE A 26 -10.78 -9.17 -0.49
CA PHE A 26 -10.15 -10.15 -1.38
C PHE A 26 -9.12 -11.06 -0.68
N LYS A 27 -8.77 -10.80 0.59
CA LYS A 27 -7.74 -11.53 1.33
C LYS A 27 -8.21 -11.91 2.73
N THR A 28 -7.81 -13.07 3.21
CA THR A 28 -7.84 -13.43 4.64
C THR A 28 -6.47 -13.20 5.25
N CYS A 29 -6.40 -12.94 6.56
CA CYS A 29 -5.16 -12.67 7.29
C CYS A 29 -5.07 -13.61 8.49
N HIS A 30 -4.03 -14.42 8.56
CA HIS A 30 -3.88 -15.48 9.56
C HIS A 30 -2.58 -15.32 10.34
N PRO A 31 -2.52 -15.70 11.63
CA PRO A 31 -1.27 -15.70 12.36
C PRO A 31 -0.32 -16.75 11.75
N ALA A 32 0.95 -16.39 11.69
CA ALA A 32 2.00 -17.25 11.17
C ALA A 32 3.25 -17.20 12.06
N LEU A 33 3.97 -18.32 12.11
CA LEU A 33 5.25 -18.45 12.79
C LEU A 33 6.32 -18.87 11.77
N LEU A 34 7.40 -18.09 11.71
CA LEU A 34 8.59 -18.42 10.95
C LEU A 34 9.60 -19.12 11.87
N HIS A 35 10.03 -20.31 11.49
CA HIS A 35 11.11 -21.03 12.14
C HIS A 35 12.29 -21.09 11.17
N THR A 36 13.44 -20.60 11.62
CA THR A 36 14.70 -20.65 10.86
C THR A 36 15.67 -21.57 11.56
N THR A 37 16.28 -22.48 10.79
CA THR A 37 17.28 -23.42 11.29
C THR A 37 18.63 -22.72 11.12
N THR A 38 19.13 -22.13 12.21
CA THR A 38 20.42 -21.42 12.37
C THR A 38 21.50 -22.02 11.45
N SER A 39 22.15 -21.33 10.50
CA SER A 39 22.70 -19.99 10.44
C SER A 39 22.65 -19.50 8.99
N LEU A 40 21.74 -18.58 8.67
CA LEU A 40 21.98 -17.62 7.58
C LEU A 40 23.11 -16.70 8.07
N SER A 41 24.34 -17.19 8.01
CA SER A 41 25.52 -16.41 8.36
C SER A 41 25.48 -15.18 7.46
N ALA A 42 25.28 -14.02 8.09
CA ALA A 42 25.60 -12.75 7.48
C ALA A 42 27.03 -12.85 6.95
N THR A 43 27.20 -13.09 5.65
CA THR A 43 28.40 -12.61 4.99
C THR A 43 28.44 -11.11 5.27
N PRO A 44 29.50 -10.57 5.88
CA PRO A 44 29.61 -9.13 6.11
C PRO A 44 29.88 -8.47 4.75
N GLY A 45 28.84 -8.36 3.94
CA GLY A 45 28.72 -7.31 2.94
C GLY A 45 28.60 -5.97 3.65
N PRO A 46 28.96 -4.86 2.98
CA PRO A 46 29.05 -3.55 3.62
C PRO A 46 27.73 -3.23 4.33
N SER A 47 27.86 -2.93 5.62
CA SER A 47 26.82 -2.55 6.58
C SER A 47 25.65 -1.80 5.95
N THR A 48 24.66 -2.56 5.49
CA THR A 48 23.29 -2.10 5.34
C THR A 48 22.51 -3.05 6.22
N SER A 49 21.96 -2.52 7.31
CA SER A 49 20.99 -3.24 8.13
C SER A 49 19.75 -3.50 7.27
N GLN A 50 19.80 -4.48 6.38
CA GLN A 50 18.64 -4.91 5.62
C GLN A 50 17.75 -5.69 6.57
N SER A 51 16.96 -4.93 7.33
CA SER A 51 15.82 -5.45 8.05
C SER A 51 14.92 -6.22 7.07
N SER A 52 14.58 -7.44 7.46
CA SER A 52 13.91 -8.43 6.63
C SER A 52 12.76 -9.04 7.42
N ILE A 53 11.80 -9.69 6.75
CA ILE A 53 10.71 -10.38 7.44
C ILE A 53 11.20 -11.44 8.43
N PHE A 54 12.41 -11.99 8.23
CA PHE A 54 13.05 -12.92 9.17
C PHE A 54 13.45 -12.28 10.51
N THR A 55 13.48 -10.95 10.57
CA THR A 55 13.73 -10.19 11.81
C THR A 55 12.44 -9.78 12.53
N ALA A 56 11.27 -10.06 11.93
CA ALA A 56 9.97 -9.75 12.52
C ALA A 56 9.69 -10.64 13.73
N THR A 57 9.22 -10.05 14.82
CA THR A 57 8.84 -10.79 16.04
C THR A 57 7.55 -11.58 15.86
N HIS A 58 6.60 -11.01 15.11
CA HIS A 58 5.32 -11.63 14.80
C HIS A 58 5.02 -11.44 13.31
N VAL A 59 4.49 -12.48 12.68
CA VAL A 59 4.21 -12.51 11.24
C VAL A 59 2.75 -12.90 11.02
N VAL A 60 2.17 -12.39 9.94
CA VAL A 60 0.87 -12.81 9.43
C VAL A 60 1.02 -13.39 8.02
N ALA A 61 0.20 -14.37 7.69
CA ALA A 61 0.06 -14.91 6.36
C ALA A 61 -1.27 -14.45 5.75
N LYS A 62 -1.20 -13.66 4.69
CA LYS A 62 -2.36 -13.24 3.91
C LYS A 62 -2.55 -14.16 2.72
N ARG A 63 -3.80 -14.54 2.45
CA ARG A 63 -4.17 -15.42 1.35
C ARG A 63 -5.34 -14.87 0.56
N VAL A 64 -5.20 -14.79 -0.75
CA VAL A 64 -6.25 -14.29 -1.65
C VAL A 64 -7.43 -15.26 -1.76
N PHE A 65 -8.62 -14.73 -2.05
CA PHE A 65 -9.83 -15.50 -2.30
C PHE A 65 -10.77 -14.74 -3.26
N PHE A 66 -11.76 -15.43 -3.81
CA PHE A 66 -12.89 -14.79 -4.51
C PHE A 66 -14.24 -15.25 -3.95
N ARG A 67 -15.30 -14.53 -4.32
CA ARG A 67 -16.69 -14.91 -4.05
C ARG A 67 -17.41 -15.03 -5.40
N LYS A 68 -18.14 -16.13 -5.60
CA LYS A 68 -19.03 -16.27 -6.78
C LYS A 68 -20.19 -15.28 -6.64
N ARG A 69 -20.68 -14.77 -7.79
CA ARG A 69 -21.82 -13.84 -7.83
C ARG A 69 -23.17 -14.53 -7.59
N ASP A 70 -23.17 -15.85 -7.47
CA ASP A 70 -24.34 -16.72 -7.53
C ASP A 70 -25.10 -16.82 -6.18
N GLY A 71 -25.07 -15.77 -5.36
CA GLY A 71 -25.80 -15.68 -4.08
C GLY A 71 -25.19 -16.44 -2.90
N ASN A 72 -24.24 -17.36 -3.13
CA ASN A 72 -23.51 -18.05 -2.06
C ASN A 72 -22.23 -17.26 -1.73
N SER A 73 -22.29 -16.41 -0.70
CA SER A 73 -21.20 -15.51 -0.26
C SER A 73 -20.00 -16.23 0.38
N LYS A 74 -19.87 -17.55 0.18
CA LYS A 74 -18.74 -18.35 0.66
C LYS A 74 -17.47 -18.02 -0.12
N ARG A 75 -16.38 -17.84 0.63
CA ARG A 75 -15.02 -17.63 0.12
C ARG A 75 -14.55 -18.89 -0.61
N GLN A 76 -14.02 -18.72 -1.82
CA GLN A 76 -13.50 -19.80 -2.65
C GLN A 76 -12.03 -19.56 -2.98
N ARG A 77 -11.30 -20.64 -3.27
CA ARG A 77 -9.88 -20.63 -3.59
C ARG A 77 -9.68 -20.63 -5.09
N PHE A 78 -8.70 -19.85 -5.52
CA PHE A 78 -8.26 -19.79 -6.90
C PHE A 78 -7.54 -21.09 -7.28
N SER A 79 -7.28 -21.26 -8.60
CA SER A 79 -6.30 -22.27 -9.03
C SER A 79 -4.91 -21.91 -8.48
N LYS A 80 -3.99 -22.88 -8.42
CA LYS A 80 -2.61 -22.63 -7.95
C LYS A 80 -1.93 -21.48 -8.69
N GLU A 81 -2.06 -21.47 -10.02
CA GLU A 81 -1.43 -20.48 -10.89
C GLU A 81 -2.04 -19.09 -10.67
N ASP A 82 -3.37 -19.00 -10.62
CA ASP A 82 -4.07 -17.74 -10.37
C ASP A 82 -3.81 -17.20 -8.95
N GLU A 83 -3.76 -18.08 -7.95
CA GLU A 83 -3.48 -17.69 -6.55
C GLU A 83 -2.07 -17.13 -6.41
N LEU A 84 -1.09 -17.78 -7.04
CA LEU A 84 0.29 -17.30 -7.07
C LEU A 84 0.42 -15.97 -7.82
N GLY A 85 -0.16 -15.86 -9.02
CA GLY A 85 -0.11 -14.62 -9.81
C GLY A 85 -0.67 -13.43 -9.04
N ARG A 86 -1.84 -13.60 -8.40
CA ARG A 86 -2.45 -12.56 -7.55
C ARG A 86 -1.63 -12.26 -6.30
N THR A 87 -1.02 -13.26 -5.69
CA THR A 87 -0.14 -13.04 -4.53
C THR A 87 1.13 -12.27 -4.93
N LEU A 88 1.66 -12.51 -6.13
CA LEU A 88 2.78 -11.76 -6.70
C LEU A 88 2.39 -10.31 -7.02
N ASP A 89 1.18 -10.06 -7.53
CA ASP A 89 0.69 -8.68 -7.73
C ASP A 89 0.64 -7.90 -6.41
N GLU A 90 0.20 -8.53 -5.33
CA GLU A 90 0.16 -7.94 -3.99
C GLU A 90 1.57 -7.63 -3.47
N ALA A 91 2.50 -8.57 -3.64
CA ALA A 91 3.91 -8.37 -3.27
C ALA A 91 4.55 -7.25 -4.10
N ASN A 92 4.26 -7.17 -5.40
CA ASN A 92 4.72 -6.11 -6.28
C ASN A 92 4.18 -4.75 -5.83
N CYS A 93 2.90 -4.65 -5.49
CA CYS A 93 2.32 -3.40 -4.97
C CYS A 93 3.04 -2.93 -3.69
N LEU A 94 3.34 -3.85 -2.77
CA LEU A 94 4.03 -3.52 -1.53
C LEU A 94 5.50 -3.12 -1.75
N TYR A 95 6.17 -3.76 -2.70
CA TYR A 95 7.52 -3.38 -3.13
C TYR A 95 7.55 -1.95 -3.68
N TRP A 96 6.65 -1.63 -4.62
CA TRP A 96 6.52 -0.27 -5.16
C TRP A 96 6.12 0.75 -4.10
N ALA A 97 5.25 0.38 -3.17
CA ALA A 97 4.89 1.24 -2.05
C ALA A 97 6.09 1.59 -1.18
N THR A 98 6.98 0.62 -0.94
CA THR A 98 8.23 0.85 -0.23
C THR A 98 9.10 1.86 -0.98
N CYS A 99 9.33 1.66 -2.27
CA CYS A 99 10.14 2.56 -3.10
C CYS A 99 9.57 3.98 -3.18
N LEU A 100 8.25 4.12 -3.35
CA LEU A 100 7.57 5.41 -3.46
C LEU A 100 7.55 6.17 -2.13
N MET A 101 7.50 5.47 -0.99
CA MET A 101 7.69 6.11 0.32
C MET A 101 9.15 6.51 0.55
N SER A 102 10.11 5.70 0.12
CA SER A 102 11.53 6.09 0.16
C SER A 102 11.80 7.35 -0.66
N LEU A 103 11.20 7.47 -1.85
CA LEU A 103 11.27 8.68 -2.68
C LEU A 103 10.76 9.93 -1.93
N VAL A 104 9.66 9.80 -1.20
CA VAL A 104 9.10 10.89 -0.38
C VAL A 104 10.07 11.30 0.73
N TYR A 105 10.67 10.34 1.43
CA TYR A 105 11.60 10.67 2.51
C TYR A 105 12.92 11.26 2.01
N ILE A 106 13.43 10.81 0.86
CA ILE A 106 14.60 11.45 0.22
C ILE A 106 14.29 12.93 -0.04
N PHE A 107 13.15 13.21 -0.68
CA PHE A 107 12.70 14.59 -0.92
C PHE A 107 12.55 15.40 0.38
N VAL A 108 11.89 14.83 1.38
CA VAL A 108 11.70 15.48 2.69
C VAL A 108 13.04 15.78 3.34
N ASP A 109 13.96 14.83 3.39
CA ASP A 109 15.23 14.97 4.08
C ASP A 109 16.14 15.99 3.37
N GLU A 110 16.16 16.00 2.04
CA GLU A 110 16.85 17.04 1.25
C GLU A 110 16.27 18.43 1.56
N MET A 111 14.94 18.57 1.56
CA MET A 111 14.28 19.85 1.88
C MET A 111 14.54 20.31 3.31
N LEU A 112 14.54 19.41 4.28
CA LEU A 112 14.87 19.73 5.67
C LEU A 112 16.32 20.21 5.82
N GLN A 113 17.26 19.65 5.07
CA GLN A 113 18.66 20.09 5.07
C GLN A 113 18.84 21.52 4.55
N THR A 114 17.97 22.00 3.66
CA THR A 114 17.99 23.39 3.18
C THR A 114 17.59 24.42 4.24
N GLN A 115 17.02 23.98 5.38
CA GLN A 115 16.49 24.84 6.46
C GLN A 115 15.40 25.82 6.00
N THR A 116 14.76 25.57 4.86
CA THR A 116 13.63 26.39 4.36
C THR A 116 12.31 26.02 5.02
N VAL A 117 12.19 24.79 5.53
CA VAL A 117 11.02 24.30 6.26
C VAL A 117 11.07 24.79 7.71
N LYS A 118 9.98 25.38 8.20
CA LYS A 118 9.88 25.83 9.60
C LYS A 118 10.13 24.66 10.57
N GLN A 119 10.96 24.88 11.58
CA GLN A 119 11.33 23.84 12.56
C GLN A 119 10.11 23.19 13.25
N THR A 120 9.04 23.95 13.49
CA THR A 120 7.80 23.43 14.06
C THR A 120 7.20 22.32 13.19
N ILE A 121 7.19 22.49 11.87
CA ILE A 121 6.70 21.47 10.94
C ILE A 121 7.73 20.34 10.79
N ALA A 122 9.03 20.66 10.75
CA ALA A 122 10.09 19.67 10.64
C ALA A 122 10.03 18.62 11.77
N ASN A 123 9.74 19.06 13.00
CA ASN A 123 9.59 18.18 14.16
C ASN A 123 8.31 17.33 14.14
N GLU A 124 7.35 17.69 13.29
CA GLU A 124 6.04 17.03 13.21
C GLU A 124 5.94 16.03 12.05
N VAL A 125 6.97 15.94 11.19
CA VAL A 125 7.00 15.02 10.05
C VAL A 125 6.93 13.56 10.53
N PRO A 126 5.83 12.83 10.22
CA PRO A 126 5.75 11.42 10.54
C PRO A 126 6.83 10.61 9.81
N ARG A 127 7.38 9.61 10.50
CA ARG A 127 8.34 8.64 9.93
C ARG A 127 7.70 7.26 9.97
N LEU A 128 7.15 6.89 8.83
CA LEU A 128 6.39 5.66 8.58
C LEU A 128 7.17 4.78 7.60
N ARG A 129 6.96 3.46 7.67
CA ARG A 129 7.49 2.50 6.69
C ARG A 129 6.45 1.47 6.33
N LEU A 130 6.62 0.84 5.17
CA LEU A 130 5.86 -0.36 4.82
C LEU A 130 6.37 -1.53 5.66
N VAL A 131 5.46 -2.46 5.96
CA VAL A 131 5.82 -3.75 6.56
C VAL A 131 6.79 -4.53 5.66
N TYR A 132 7.75 -5.22 6.25
CA TYR A 132 8.53 -6.24 5.57
C TYR A 132 7.61 -7.38 5.19
N ALA A 133 7.86 -7.91 3.99
CA ALA A 133 7.03 -8.94 3.41
C ALA A 133 7.85 -9.95 2.61
N ALA A 134 7.27 -11.13 2.41
CA ALA A 134 7.78 -12.15 1.51
C ALA A 134 6.63 -12.97 0.93
N VAL A 135 6.85 -13.58 -0.23
CA VAL A 135 5.93 -14.58 -0.78
C VAL A 135 6.36 -15.95 -0.30
N ALA A 136 5.44 -16.72 0.27
CA ALA A 136 5.65 -18.09 0.70
C ALA A 136 4.82 -19.06 -0.15
N ILE A 137 5.51 -20.05 -0.71
CA ILE A 137 4.92 -21.14 -1.51
C ILE A 137 5.25 -22.43 -0.76
N PRO A 138 4.25 -23.12 -0.16
CA PRO A 138 4.49 -24.38 0.54
C PRO A 138 5.02 -25.45 -0.41
N GLU A 139 6.06 -26.15 0.03
CA GLU A 139 6.61 -27.31 -0.68
C GLU A 139 5.76 -28.56 -0.45
N ASP A 140 5.19 -28.73 0.75
CA ASP A 140 4.37 -29.90 1.10
C ASP A 140 2.99 -29.86 0.43
N VAL A 141 2.70 -30.95 -0.30
CA VAL A 141 1.54 -31.12 -1.19
C VAL A 141 0.34 -31.71 -0.44
N SER A 142 0.49 -32.15 0.81
CA SER A 142 -0.50 -33.00 1.48
C SER A 142 -1.73 -32.26 2.02
N ASP A 143 -1.62 -31.00 2.46
CA ASP A 143 -2.76 -30.22 3.01
C ASP A 143 -2.92 -28.80 2.41
N CYS A 144 -1.95 -28.32 1.62
CA CYS A 144 -1.93 -26.97 1.05
C CYS A 144 -1.49 -26.92 -0.41
N ALA A 145 -1.69 -28.00 -1.18
CA ALA A 145 -1.32 -28.09 -2.59
C ALA A 145 -1.78 -26.84 -3.38
N GLY A 146 -0.82 -25.98 -3.70
CA GLY A 146 -1.04 -24.78 -4.51
C GLY A 146 -1.49 -23.51 -3.78
N ALA A 147 -1.39 -23.46 -2.45
CA ALA A 147 -1.54 -22.20 -1.73
C ALA A 147 -0.35 -21.26 -2.01
N ALA A 148 -0.62 -19.95 -2.08
CA ALA A 148 0.40 -18.91 -2.04
C ALA A 148 0.03 -17.91 -0.96
N TYR A 149 1.02 -17.53 -0.15
CA TYR A 149 0.82 -16.60 0.96
C TYR A 149 1.70 -15.37 0.77
N LEU A 150 1.12 -14.19 1.03
CA LEU A 150 1.90 -12.99 1.30
C LEU A 150 2.12 -12.93 2.81
N LEU A 151 3.37 -13.16 3.23
CA LEU A 151 3.78 -12.96 4.61
C LEU A 151 4.05 -11.48 4.84
N GLU A 152 3.65 -10.96 6.00
CA GLU A 152 3.93 -9.59 6.43
C GLU A 152 4.27 -9.55 7.92
N GLU A 153 5.03 -8.53 8.34
CA GLU A 153 5.09 -8.15 9.76
C GLU A 153 3.67 -7.96 10.31
N ARG A 154 3.42 -8.51 11.49
CA ARG A 154 2.17 -8.26 12.20
C ARG A 154 2.16 -6.83 12.72
N ILE A 155 1.19 -6.05 12.25
CA ILE A 155 0.89 -4.73 12.80
C ILE A 155 0.10 -4.90 14.10
N GLU A 156 0.64 -4.39 15.21
CA GLU A 156 -0.03 -4.37 16.51
C GLU A 156 -0.77 -3.05 16.76
N GLY A 157 -1.78 -3.09 17.64
CA GLY A 157 -2.55 -1.91 18.04
C GLY A 157 -3.75 -1.60 17.14
N LYS A 158 -4.21 -0.35 17.18
CA LYS A 158 -5.41 0.09 16.46
C LYS A 158 -5.09 0.24 14.97
N PHE A 159 -5.65 -0.65 14.16
CA PHE A 159 -5.55 -0.56 12.71
C PHE A 159 -6.40 0.59 12.18
N ILE A 160 -5.77 1.54 11.47
CA ILE A 160 -6.36 2.79 11.00
C ILE A 160 -6.28 2.82 9.48
N LYS A 161 -7.37 3.26 8.86
CA LYS A 161 -7.39 3.58 7.44
C LYS A 161 -7.26 5.09 7.27
N TYR A 162 -6.07 5.54 6.85
CA TYR A 162 -5.73 6.96 6.77
C TYR A 162 -6.30 7.61 5.50
N ILE A 163 -6.26 6.90 4.38
CA ILE A 163 -6.76 7.37 3.08
C ILE A 163 -7.52 6.22 2.42
N ASN A 164 -8.65 6.52 1.77
CA ASN A 164 -9.39 5.54 0.98
C ASN A 164 -8.84 5.46 -0.46
N ASN A 165 -8.86 4.29 -1.07
CA ASN A 165 -8.37 4.04 -2.43
C ASN A 165 -8.83 5.02 -3.52
N ASN A 166 -10.03 5.61 -3.40
CA ASN A 166 -10.57 6.58 -4.35
C ASN A 166 -10.53 8.05 -3.86
N SER A 167 -9.72 8.33 -2.84
CA SER A 167 -9.60 9.66 -2.20
C SER A 167 -8.19 10.21 -2.29
N ALA A 168 -8.09 11.53 -2.43
CA ALA A 168 -6.85 12.30 -2.25
C ALA A 168 -6.87 13.12 -0.94
N ALA A 169 -7.80 12.78 -0.03
CA ALA A 169 -8.01 13.43 1.26
C ALA A 169 -7.99 12.39 2.40
N PRO A 170 -7.64 12.81 3.63
CA PRO A 170 -7.67 11.92 4.79
C PRO A 170 -9.07 11.39 5.08
N ALA A 171 -9.17 10.24 5.73
CA ALA A 171 -10.44 9.69 6.18
C ALA A 171 -11.11 10.63 7.21
N HIS A 172 -12.43 10.79 7.12
CA HIS A 172 -13.18 11.80 7.90
C HIS A 172 -13.19 11.60 9.42
N HIS A 173 -12.79 10.44 9.92
CA HIS A 173 -12.87 10.09 11.35
C HIS A 173 -11.54 10.23 12.09
N LEU A 174 -10.47 10.64 11.39
CA LEU A 174 -9.14 10.78 11.98
C LEU A 174 -9.10 12.01 12.89
N GLN A 175 -8.35 11.91 13.98
CA GLN A 175 -8.15 13.00 14.95
C GLN A 175 -6.72 13.00 15.48
N GLY A 176 -6.23 14.17 15.89
CA GLY A 176 -4.92 14.32 16.53
C GLY A 176 -3.78 13.74 15.68
N GLU A 177 -3.01 12.81 16.24
CA GLU A 177 -1.88 12.18 15.55
C GLU A 177 -2.30 11.41 14.29
N GLU A 178 -3.48 10.77 14.30
CA GLU A 178 -3.99 10.02 13.15
C GLU A 178 -4.31 10.94 11.97
N GLU A 179 -4.88 12.12 12.26
CA GLU A 179 -5.17 13.15 11.26
C GLU A 179 -3.89 13.72 10.68
N LYS A 180 -2.88 13.99 11.53
CA LYS A 180 -1.56 14.45 11.10
C LYS A 180 -0.88 13.45 10.16
N ILE A 181 -0.92 12.15 10.49
CA ILE A 181 -0.44 11.09 9.61
C ILE A 181 -1.22 11.09 8.28
N GLY A 182 -2.55 11.19 8.33
CA GLY A 182 -3.38 11.30 7.13
C GLY A 182 -3.01 12.48 6.23
N LEU A 183 -2.77 13.66 6.82
CA LEU A 183 -2.33 14.84 6.09
C LEU A 183 -0.93 14.66 5.48
N PHE A 184 0.01 14.07 6.22
CA PHE A 184 1.34 13.75 5.69
C PHE A 184 1.24 12.77 4.51
N LEU A 185 0.38 11.76 4.60
CA LEU A 185 0.18 10.79 3.53
C LEU A 185 -0.44 11.44 2.29
N CYS A 186 -1.38 12.39 2.42
CA CYS A 186 -1.86 13.18 1.27
C CYS A 186 -0.72 14.00 0.63
N PHE A 187 0.16 14.56 1.44
CA PHE A 187 1.38 15.23 0.94
C PHE A 187 2.31 14.24 0.21
N ALA A 188 2.49 13.03 0.74
CA ALA A 188 3.26 11.98 0.09
C ALA A 188 2.69 11.63 -1.30
N GLN A 189 1.36 11.57 -1.47
CA GLN A 189 0.73 11.39 -2.78
C GLN A 189 1.14 12.49 -3.77
N HIS A 190 1.16 13.75 -3.32
CA HIS A 190 1.54 14.90 -4.14
C HIS A 190 3.01 14.79 -4.56
N VAL A 191 3.92 14.55 -3.61
CA VAL A 191 5.36 14.39 -3.90
C VAL A 191 5.59 13.27 -4.90
N GLN A 192 4.99 12.10 -4.68
CA GLN A 192 5.10 10.95 -5.59
C GLN A 192 4.60 11.30 -6.99
N TYR A 193 3.42 11.90 -7.08
CA TYR A 193 2.84 12.28 -8.36
C TYR A 193 3.71 13.27 -9.11
N GLN A 194 4.24 14.30 -8.44
CA GLN A 194 5.09 15.31 -9.08
C GLN A 194 6.46 14.74 -9.49
N LEU A 195 7.14 14.03 -8.59
CA LEU A 195 8.49 13.52 -8.85
C LEU A 195 8.53 12.38 -9.88
N THR A 196 7.41 11.69 -10.06
CA THR A 196 7.28 10.64 -11.10
C THR A 196 6.77 11.18 -12.43
N ASN A 197 6.75 12.51 -12.62
CA ASN A 197 6.19 13.17 -13.80
C ASN A 197 4.74 12.75 -14.07
N GLU A 198 3.94 12.69 -13.02
CA GLU A 198 2.50 12.43 -13.08
C GLU A 198 2.16 11.02 -13.55
N VAL A 199 3.01 10.04 -13.26
CA VAL A 199 2.86 8.64 -13.71
C VAL A 199 2.28 7.74 -12.62
N VAL A 200 2.68 7.94 -11.36
CA VAL A 200 2.30 7.03 -10.27
C VAL A 200 2.24 7.73 -8.90
N TYR A 201 1.30 7.32 -8.06
CA TYR A 201 1.27 7.64 -6.64
C TYR A 201 0.60 6.52 -5.82
N LEU A 202 0.76 6.54 -4.50
CA LEU A 202 0.11 5.59 -3.60
C LEU A 202 -1.24 6.09 -3.09
N SER A 203 -2.17 5.19 -2.85
CA SER A 203 -3.44 5.46 -2.17
C SER A 203 -3.75 4.33 -1.19
N ASP A 204 -4.95 4.33 -0.62
CA ASP A 204 -5.43 3.30 0.31
C ASP A 204 -4.52 3.05 1.53
N PHE A 205 -3.86 4.10 2.02
CA PHE A 205 -2.93 3.98 3.14
C PHE A 205 -3.64 3.54 4.43
N GLN A 206 -3.11 2.49 5.04
CA GLN A 206 -3.64 1.90 6.26
C GLN A 206 -2.54 1.21 7.08
N GLY A 207 -2.72 1.15 8.40
CA GLY A 207 -1.73 0.57 9.31
C GLY A 207 -1.91 1.02 10.77
N SER A 208 -0.84 1.01 11.56
CA SER A 208 -0.84 1.41 12.97
C SER A 208 0.57 1.85 13.37
N GLY A 209 0.67 2.85 14.24
CA GLY A 209 1.97 3.40 14.66
C GLY A 209 2.76 3.92 13.46
N ASP A 210 3.98 3.41 13.30
CA ASP A 210 4.90 3.72 12.20
C ASP A 210 4.80 2.74 11.02
N LEU A 211 3.91 1.74 11.09
CA LEU A 211 3.77 0.71 10.07
C LEU A 211 2.57 0.96 9.15
N LEU A 212 2.81 0.79 7.85
CA LEU A 212 1.82 0.82 6.78
C LEU A 212 1.81 -0.52 6.04
N THR A 213 0.65 -0.90 5.51
CA THR A 213 0.49 -2.07 4.64
C THR A 213 -0.67 -1.86 3.67
N ASP A 214 -0.85 -2.77 2.72
CA ASP A 214 -2.00 -2.84 1.81
C ASP A 214 -2.29 -1.51 1.08
N CYS A 215 -1.24 -0.73 0.77
CA CYS A 215 -1.39 0.45 -0.06
C CYS A 215 -1.76 0.06 -1.50
N GLN A 216 -2.44 0.97 -2.17
CA GLN A 216 -2.77 0.83 -3.59
C GLN A 216 -1.84 1.66 -4.45
N VAL A 217 -1.26 1.05 -5.48
CA VAL A 217 -0.52 1.79 -6.51
C VAL A 217 -1.50 2.31 -7.55
N MET A 218 -1.49 3.62 -7.79
CA MET A 218 -2.38 4.34 -8.68
C MET A 218 -1.60 4.80 -9.91
N THR A 219 -2.02 4.37 -11.10
CA THR A 219 -1.39 4.74 -12.37
C THR A 219 -2.41 5.07 -13.45
N GLY A 220 -1.93 5.67 -14.54
CA GLY A 220 -2.71 5.84 -15.76
C GLY A 220 -3.02 4.50 -16.47
N PRO A 221 -3.90 4.53 -17.50
CA PRO A 221 -4.36 3.34 -18.21
C PRO A 221 -3.22 2.45 -18.75
N ASP A 222 -2.13 3.06 -19.19
CA ASP A 222 -0.99 2.37 -19.82
C ASP A 222 -0.29 1.38 -18.87
N TYR A 223 -0.46 1.54 -17.56
CA TYR A 223 0.18 0.70 -16.54
C TYR A 223 -0.83 0.00 -15.63
N MET A 224 -2.12 -0.03 -16.01
CA MET A 224 -3.16 -0.50 -15.10
C MET A 224 -3.03 -1.97 -14.73
N SER A 225 -2.54 -2.80 -15.66
CA SER A 225 -2.36 -4.25 -15.49
C SER A 225 -1.20 -4.64 -14.57
N ASN A 226 -0.33 -3.68 -14.20
CA ASN A 226 0.91 -4.01 -13.47
C ASN A 226 0.71 -4.13 -11.95
N PHE A 227 -0.44 -3.71 -11.43
CA PHE A 227 -0.68 -3.55 -9.99
C PHE A 227 -2.00 -4.22 -9.55
N GLY A 228 -2.37 -5.28 -10.27
CA GLY A 228 -3.59 -6.05 -10.04
C GLY A 228 -4.89 -5.24 -10.24
N GLU A 229 -6.02 -5.86 -9.91
CA GLU A 229 -7.37 -5.33 -10.15
C GLU A 229 -7.73 -4.08 -9.34
N ARG A 230 -6.89 -3.66 -8.39
CA ARG A 230 -7.23 -2.59 -7.44
C ARG A 230 -6.83 -1.19 -7.89
N ASN A 231 -6.14 -1.06 -9.03
CA ASN A 231 -5.82 0.25 -9.59
C ASN A 231 -7.09 0.96 -10.07
N CYS A 232 -7.45 2.08 -9.45
CA CYS A 232 -8.60 2.89 -9.87
C CYS A 232 -8.12 4.07 -10.74
N THR A 233 -8.17 3.84 -12.06
CA THR A 233 -7.69 4.79 -13.07
C THR A 233 -8.49 6.09 -13.08
N GLU A 234 -9.75 6.06 -12.68
CA GLU A 234 -10.60 7.26 -12.52
C GLU A 234 -10.08 8.16 -11.40
N ALA A 235 -9.74 7.58 -10.24
CA ALA A 235 -9.17 8.33 -9.13
C ALA A 235 -7.82 8.94 -9.51
N PHE A 236 -6.99 8.21 -10.26
CA PHE A 236 -5.74 8.73 -10.80
C PHE A 236 -5.95 9.94 -11.72
N ARG A 237 -6.86 9.85 -12.69
CA ARG A 237 -7.19 10.97 -13.59
C ARG A 237 -7.74 12.19 -12.84
N ALA A 238 -8.51 11.95 -11.78
CA ALA A 238 -9.10 13.01 -10.98
C ALA A 238 -8.14 13.62 -9.95
N PHE A 239 -6.93 13.05 -9.76
CA PHE A 239 -6.04 13.40 -8.64
C PHE A 239 -5.75 14.90 -8.56
N LYS A 240 -5.39 15.54 -9.68
CA LYS A 240 -5.13 17.00 -9.72
C LYS A 240 -6.34 17.84 -9.29
N MET A 241 -7.55 17.33 -9.52
CA MET A 241 -8.79 18.02 -9.15
C MET A 241 -9.20 17.78 -7.69
N THR A 242 -8.89 16.59 -7.16
CA THR A 242 -9.36 16.15 -5.85
C THR A 242 -8.35 16.39 -4.73
N HIS A 243 -7.06 16.41 -5.05
CA HIS A 243 -6.00 16.71 -4.09
C HIS A 243 -6.08 18.17 -3.64
N LYS A 244 -6.03 18.37 -2.33
CA LYS A 244 -5.97 19.69 -1.69
C LYS A 244 -4.65 19.81 -0.95
N CYS A 245 -3.79 20.74 -1.36
CA CYS A 245 -2.57 21.04 -0.63
C CYS A 245 -2.87 21.37 0.83
N ASN A 246 -2.12 20.76 1.73
CA ASN A 246 -2.26 20.95 3.17
C ASN A 246 -1.00 21.59 3.78
N VAL A 247 -0.91 21.59 5.11
CA VAL A 247 0.20 22.18 5.86
C VAL A 247 1.57 21.64 5.43
N PHE A 248 1.68 20.33 5.15
CA PHE A 248 2.94 19.74 4.68
C PHE A 248 3.24 20.17 3.24
N CYS A 249 2.28 20.13 2.32
CA CYS A 249 2.50 20.61 0.95
C CYS A 249 3.03 22.04 0.92
N GLN A 250 2.42 22.93 1.71
CA GLN A 250 2.83 24.33 1.80
C GLN A 250 4.22 24.48 2.44
N ALA A 251 4.47 23.78 3.55
CA ALA A 251 5.75 23.86 4.27
C ALA A 251 6.94 23.36 3.42
N PHE A 252 6.70 22.39 2.55
CA PHE A 252 7.69 21.83 1.63
C PHE A 252 7.66 22.48 0.24
N GLY A 253 6.96 23.59 0.06
CA GLY A 253 7.01 24.41 -1.15
C GLY A 253 6.28 23.84 -2.38
N LEU A 254 5.46 22.80 -2.21
CA LEU A 254 4.67 22.24 -3.31
C LEU A 254 3.57 23.23 -3.74
N GLN A 255 3.39 23.34 -5.05
CA GLN A 255 2.39 24.24 -5.62
C GLN A 255 1.05 23.52 -5.80
N PRO A 256 -0.09 24.16 -5.48
CA PRO A 256 -1.39 23.64 -5.86
C PRO A 256 -1.48 23.40 -7.38
N PHE A 257 -2.15 22.32 -7.78
CA PHE A 257 -2.38 22.06 -9.20
C PHE A 257 -3.25 23.14 -9.82
N ILE A 258 -2.80 23.71 -10.94
CA ILE A 258 -3.57 24.67 -11.72
C ILE A 258 -4.53 23.89 -12.61
N ILE A 259 -5.82 23.90 -12.26
CA ILE A 259 -6.87 23.33 -13.09
C ILE A 259 -7.32 24.43 -14.05
N ALA A 260 -7.04 24.28 -15.35
CA ALA A 260 -7.61 25.17 -16.34
C ALA A 260 -9.14 25.11 -16.24
N LYS A 261 -9.79 26.25 -15.97
CA LYS A 261 -11.25 26.35 -16.09
C LYS A 261 -11.61 25.93 -17.51
N GLN A 262 -12.45 24.91 -17.66
CA GLN A 262 -13.09 24.67 -18.95
C GLN A 262 -13.79 25.97 -19.35
N VAL A 263 -13.34 26.56 -20.47
CA VAL A 263 -14.01 27.70 -21.08
C VAL A 263 -15.43 27.24 -21.39
N GLY A 264 -16.41 27.91 -20.77
CA GLY A 264 -17.83 27.58 -20.91
C GLY A 264 -18.20 27.49 -22.38
N ALA A 265 -18.97 26.47 -22.72
CA ALA A 265 -19.66 26.38 -24.00
C ALA A 265 -20.34 27.73 -24.26
N ALA A 266 -19.91 28.39 -25.33
CA ALA A 266 -20.60 29.54 -25.86
C ALA A 266 -22.06 29.11 -26.06
N SER A 267 -22.97 29.81 -25.39
CA SER A 267 -24.38 29.78 -25.73
C SER A 267 -24.50 30.28 -27.16
N ASP A 268 -24.69 29.36 -28.10
CA ASP A 268 -25.13 29.69 -29.45
C ASP A 268 -26.54 30.29 -29.36
N ASN A 269 -26.56 31.62 -29.20
CA ASN A 269 -27.66 32.43 -29.68
C ASN A 269 -27.64 32.33 -31.20
N ASN A 270 -28.41 31.39 -31.76
CA ASN A 270 -28.88 31.55 -33.13
C ASN A 270 -30.40 31.43 -33.18
N ASN A 271 -31.00 32.60 -32.97
CA ASN A 271 -32.32 32.93 -33.40
C ASN A 271 -32.32 32.89 -34.95
N ASN A 272 -32.95 31.90 -35.56
CA ASN A 272 -33.51 32.10 -36.89
C ASN A 272 -34.75 31.23 -37.11
N ALA A 273 -35.79 31.92 -37.54
CA ALA A 273 -37.14 31.47 -37.75
C ALA A 273 -37.35 30.82 -39.13
N TYR A 274 -38.54 30.22 -39.25
CA TYR A 274 -39.33 29.90 -40.44
C TYR A 274 -39.15 28.52 -41.13
N TRP A 275 -40.30 27.83 -41.13
CA TRP A 275 -40.73 26.56 -41.75
C TRP A 275 -40.40 25.27 -41.01
#